data_AF-A0A1W9MJV1-F1
#
_entry.id   AF-A0A1W9MJV1-F1
#
_cell.length_a   1.000
_cell.length_b   1.000
_cell.length_c   1.000
_cell.angle_alpha   90.00
_cell.angle_beta   90.00
_cell.angle_gamma   90.00
#
_symmetry.space_group_name_H-M   'P 1'
#
loop_
_entity.id
_entity.type
_entity.pdbx_description
1 polymer ?
#
loop_
_entity_poly.entity_id
_entity_poly.type
_entity_poly.pdbx_seq_one_letter_code
_entity_poly.pdbx_strand_id
1 'polypeptide(L)' 'MSELRTKRCPYCSAKIKVEETICFSCKHKVGPPNEHGVAEKPTDWLSYIIATIACGGFVYFIIWLFFLKESAPK' A
#
# COMPACT_ATOMS: atom_id res chain seq x y z
N MET A 1 37.17 1.91 3.73
CA MET A 1 36.41 2.57 4.80
C MET A 1 34.95 2.55 4.39
N SER A 2 34.23 1.46 4.67
CA SER A 2 32.80 1.34 4.33
C SER A 2 31.99 1.84 5.52
N GLU A 3 31.46 3.05 5.43
CA GLU A 3 30.32 3.46 6.27
C GLU A 3 29.23 2.41 6.06
N LEU A 4 29.00 1.53 7.02
CA LEU A 4 27.86 0.60 7.00
C LEU A 4 26.60 1.42 7.25
N ARG A 5 26.16 2.21 6.26
CA ARG A 5 24.84 2.83 6.26
C ARG A 5 23.83 1.70 6.15
N THR A 6 23.33 1.29 7.31
CA THR A 6 22.24 0.32 7.43
C THR A 6 20.94 1.05 7.70
N LYS A 7 19.86 0.60 7.07
CA LYS A 7 18.50 1.07 7.34
C LYS A 7 17.69 -0.01 8.03
N ARG A 8 16.66 0.38 8.76
CA ARG A 8 15.75 -0.54 9.45
C ARG A 8 14.56 -0.90 8.58
N CYS A 9 14.25 -2.18 8.44
CA CYS A 9 13.06 -2.63 7.74
C CYS A 9 11.78 -2.21 8.49
N PRO A 10 10.78 -1.58 7.85
CA PRO A 10 9.55 -1.13 8.51
C PRO A 10 8.61 -2.28 8.90
N TYR A 11 8.79 -3.47 8.31
CA TYR A 11 7.93 -4.62 8.56
C TYR A 11 8.41 -5.47 9.75
N CYS A 12 9.70 -5.82 9.77
CA CYS A 12 10.27 -6.75 10.76
C CYS A 12 11.36 -6.13 11.64
N SER A 13 11.67 -4.84 11.48
CA SER A 13 12.71 -4.13 12.22
C SER A 13 14.15 -4.65 12.04
N ALA A 14 14.39 -5.55 11.07
CA ALA A 14 15.72 -6.05 10.74
C ALA A 14 16.61 -4.93 10.15
N LYS A 15 17.91 -4.99 10.44
CA LYS A 15 18.92 -4.07 9.88
C LYS A 15 19.36 -4.59 8.51
N ILE A 16 19.09 -3.82 7.46
CA ILE A 16 19.43 -4.14 6.07
C ILE A 16 20.39 -3.08 5.53
N LYS A 17 21.12 -3.38 4.45
CA LYS A 17 21.96 -2.37 3.79
C LYS A 17 21.09 -1.30 3.15
N VAL A 18 21.57 -0.06 3.09
CA VAL A 18 20.82 1.05 2.48
C VAL A 18 20.48 0.79 1.00
N GLU A 19 21.38 0.09 0.30
CA GLU A 19 21.29 -0.25 -1.11
C GLU A 19 20.29 -1.37 -1.41
N GLU A 20 19.96 -2.21 -0.40
CA GLU A 20 19.04 -3.33 -0.59
C GLU A 20 17.59 -2.84 -0.66
N THR A 21 16.89 -3.26 -1.71
CA THR A 21 15.47 -2.97 -1.96
C THR A 21 14.54 -4.11 -1.53
N ILE A 22 15.12 -5.22 -1.06
CA ILE A 22 14.40 -6.40 -0.58
C ILE A 22 15.00 -6.80 0.77
N CYS A 23 14.17 -6.97 1.78
CA CYS A 23 14.64 -7.41 3.09
C CYS A 23 14.99 -8.91 3.07
N PHE A 24 16.19 -9.29 3.52
CA PHE A 24 16.59 -10.70 3.62
C PHE A 24 15.75 -11.54 4.61
N SER A 25 15.15 -10.90 5.62
CA SER A 25 14.40 -11.58 6.67
C SER A 25 12.93 -11.79 6.31
N CYS A 26 12.21 -10.72 5.94
CA CYS A 26 10.78 -10.81 5.63
C CYS A 26 10.46 -10.86 4.12
N LYS A 27 11.47 -10.73 3.25
CA LYS A 27 11.32 -10.73 1.78
C LYS A 27 10.39 -9.66 1.20
N HIS A 28 9.91 -8.72 2.01
CA HIS A 28 9.16 -7.57 1.54
C HIS A 28 10.07 -6.56 0.83
N LYS A 29 9.49 -5.86 -0.15
CA LYS A 29 10.11 -4.70 -0.79
C LYS A 29 10.20 -3.54 0.20
N VAL A 30 11.33 -2.85 0.19
CA VAL A 30 11.67 -1.77 1.12
C VAL A 30 12.25 -0.60 0.34
N GLY A 31 11.80 0.61 0.66
CA GLY A 31 12.19 1.83 -0.02
C GLY A 31 13.53 2.41 0.46
N PRO A 32 13.86 3.64 0.04
CA PRO A 32 15.02 4.38 0.54
C PRO A 32 14.92 4.61 2.06
N PRO A 33 16.05 4.86 2.75
CA PRO A 33 16.04 5.26 4.15
C PRO A 33 15.44 6.65 4.30
N ASN A 34 14.56 6.80 5.28
CA ASN A 34 14.02 8.07 5.74
C ASN A 34 15.01 8.73 6.72
N GLU A 35 14.79 10.00 7.11
CA GLU A 35 15.72 10.76 7.99
C GLU A 35 15.97 10.08 9.35
N HIS A 36 15.04 9.25 9.80
CA HIS A 36 15.14 8.47 11.03
C HIS A 36 15.87 7.11 10.87
N GLY A 37 16.46 6.84 9.71
CA GLY A 37 17.16 5.57 9.43
C GLY A 37 16.24 4.36 9.21
N VAL A 38 14.94 4.59 9.00
CA VAL A 38 13.94 3.55 8.71
C VAL A 38 13.64 3.55 7.22
N ALA A 39 13.59 2.37 6.58
CA ALA A 39 13.26 2.27 5.18
C ALA A 39 11.78 2.64 4.95
N GLU A 40 11.52 3.43 3.92
CA GLU A 40 10.17 3.85 3.57
C GLU A 40 9.33 2.66 3.07
N LYS A 41 8.05 2.62 3.44
CA LYS A 41 7.14 1.57 2.99
C LYS A 41 6.75 1.87 1.55
N PRO A 42 6.96 0.94 0.59
CA PRO A 42 6.49 1.16 -0.77
C PRO A 42 4.96 1.29 -0.79
N THR A 43 4.45 2.27 -1.52
CA THR A 43 3.01 2.47 -1.67
C THR A 43 2.39 1.26 -2.36
N ASP A 44 1.46 0.59 -1.68
CA ASP A 44 0.72 -0.56 -2.19
C ASP A 44 -0.41 -0.09 -3.14
N TRP A 45 -0.06 0.28 -4.37
CA TRP A 45 -1.01 0.77 -5.39
C TRP A 45 -2.15 -0.21 -5.67
N LEU A 46 -1.87 -1.51 -5.61
CA LEU A 46 -2.88 -2.56 -5.81
C LEU A 46 -4.02 -2.48 -4.79
N SER A 47 -3.68 -2.23 -3.51
CA SER A 47 -4.68 -2.10 -2.45
C SER A 47 -5.57 -0.86 -2.65
N TYR A 48 -5.00 0.25 -3.12
CA TYR A 48 -5.76 1.45 -3.45
C TYR A 48 -6.72 1.23 -4.63
N ILE A 49 -6.28 0.53 -5.67
CA ILE A 49 -7.13 0.24 -6.84
C ILE A 49 -8.32 -0.64 -6.42
N ILE A 50 -8.07 -1.71 -5.66
CA ILE A 50 -9.13 -2.60 -5.18
C ILE A 50 -10.12 -1.85 -4.28
N ALA A 51 -9.62 -1.03 -3.34
CA ALA A 51 -10.47 -0.22 -2.48
C ALA A 51 -11.34 0.77 -3.28
N THR A 52 -10.76 1.40 -4.31
CA THR A 52 -11.47 2.34 -5.18
C THR A 52 -12.56 1.64 -5.98
N ILE A 53 -12.29 0.46 -6.54
CA ILE A 53 -13.27 -0.33 -7.29
C ILE A 53 -14.41 -0.79 -6.37
N ALA A 54 -14.09 -1.27 -5.16
CA ALA A 54 -15.10 -1.72 -4.20
C ALA A 54 -16.03 -0.58 -3.78
N CYS A 55 -15.47 0.59 -3.42
CA CYS A 55 -16.27 1.77 -3.08
C CYS A 55 -17.08 2.28 -4.28
N GLY A 56 -16.48 2.37 -5.47
CA GLY A 56 -17.16 2.82 -6.68
C GLY A 56 -18.31 1.89 -7.08
N GLY A 57 -18.08 0.57 -7.04
CA GLY A 57 -19.12 -0.43 -7.32
C GLY A 57 -20.26 -0.38 -6.30
N PHE A 58 -19.97 -0.16 -5.02
CA PHE A 58 -20.98 -0.04 -3.98
C PHE A 58 -21.86 1.22 -4.17
N VAL A 59 -21.24 2.37 -4.45
CA VAL A 59 -21.98 3.62 -4.73
C VAL A 59 -22.82 3.47 -6.00
N TYR A 60 -22.26 2.88 -7.05
CA TYR A 60 -22.99 2.59 -8.29
C TYR A 60 -24.20 1.69 -8.03
N PHE A 61 -24.03 0.63 -7.23
CA PHE A 61 -25.11 -0.28 -6.87
C PHE A 61 -26.24 0.40 -6.11
N ILE A 62 -25.92 1.27 -5.14
CA ILE A 62 -26.94 2.05 -4.40
C ILE A 62 -27.70 3.00 -5.32
N ILE A 63 -26.99 3.74 -6.18
CA ILE A 63 -27.61 4.68 -7.13
C ILE A 63 -28.52 3.89 -8.09
N TRP A 64 -28.04 2.78 -8.64
CA TRP A 64 -28.82 1.93 -9.55
C TRP A 64 -30.09 1.40 -8.89
N LEU A 65 -30.03 0.91 -7.65
CA LEU A 65 -31.21 0.47 -6.89
C LEU A 65 -32.22 1.60 -6.66
N PHE A 66 -31.75 2.80 -6.31
CA PHE A 66 -32.63 3.95 -6.10
C PHE A 66 -33.30 4.41 -7.39
N PHE A 67 -32.57 4.47 -8.51
CA PHE A 67 -33.11 4.86 -9.81
C PHE A 67 -34.06 3.80 -10.40
N LEU A 68 -33.78 2.51 -10.25
CA LEU A 68 -34.71 1.46 -10.66
C LEU A 68 -36.04 1.54 -9.91
N LYS A 69 -36.00 1.87 -8.62
CA LYS A 69 -37.19 2.03 -7.79
C LYS A 69 -38.07 3.23 -8.20
N GLU A 70 -37.48 4.27 -8.79
CA GLU A 70 -38.20 5.44 -9.33
C GLU A 70 -38.93 5.11 -10.65
N SER A 71 -38.39 4.18 -11.44
CA SER A 71 -38.96 3.79 -12.74
C SER A 71 -40.09 2.75 -12.69
N ALA A 72 -40.49 2.29 -11.50
CA ALA A 72 -41.65 1.41 -11.35
C ALA A 72 -42.93 2.27 -11.37
N PRO A 73 -43.76 2.25 -12.44
CA PRO A 73 -45.06 2.87 -12.38
C PRO A 73 -45.88 2.19 -11.27
N LYS A 74 -46.42 2.99 -10.34
CA LYS A 74 -47.39 2.52 -9.35
C LYS A 74 -48.66 2.03 -10.03
#